data_AF-A0A522A7V7-F1
#
_entry.id   AF-A0A522A7V7-F1
#
_cell.length_a   1.000
_cell.length_b   1.000
_cell.length_c   1.000
_cell.angle_alpha   90.00
_cell.angle_beta   90.00
_cell.angle_gamma   90.00
#
_symmetry.space_group_name_H-M   'P 1'
#
loop_
_entity.id
_entity.type
_entity.pdbx_description
1 polymer ?
#
loop_
_entity_poly.entity_id
_entity_poly.type
_entity_poly.pdbx_seq_one_letter_code
_entity_poly.pdbx_strand_id
1 'polypeptide(L)'
;MLAVGLAFPAHAQFAGVGRDATDAEVKAWDIDVRPDFKGLPPGSGSVSAGEQLWTGKCASCHGDFGDDNHVFTPLVGNTTAEDIKTGRVAALKAGGSVRTTFTKVNTVSTLWDYIHRAMPWDAPKS
;
A
#
# COMPACT_ATOMS: atom_id res chain seq x y z
N MET A 1 -8.38 -14.65 40.28
CA MET A 1 -9.64 -13.90 40.11
C MET A 1 -10.11 -14.08 38.67
N LEU A 2 -11.13 -14.90 38.42
CA LEU A 2 -11.76 -15.01 37.10
C LEU A 2 -12.66 -13.78 36.91
N ALA A 3 -12.30 -12.89 35.98
CA ALA A 3 -13.20 -11.86 35.51
C ALA A 3 -14.15 -12.47 34.47
N VAL A 4 -15.41 -12.64 34.84
CA VAL A 4 -16.49 -12.97 33.89
C VAL A 4 -16.80 -11.68 33.13
N GLY A 5 -16.37 -11.61 31.87
CA GLY A 5 -16.72 -10.52 30.97
C GLY A 5 -18.20 -10.62 30.58
N LEU A 6 -19.01 -9.65 31.02
CA LEU A 6 -20.37 -9.48 30.55
C LEU A 6 -20.34 -8.98 29.10
N ALA A 7 -20.70 -9.83 28.15
CA ALA A 7 -20.99 -9.42 26.78
C ALA A 7 -22.37 -8.77 26.74
N PHE A 8 -22.43 -7.46 26.48
CA PHE A 8 -23.69 -6.76 26.21
C PHE A 8 -24.12 -7.03 24.77
N PRO A 9 -25.40 -7.38 24.50
CA PRO A 9 -25.87 -7.55 23.14
C PRO A 9 -26.00 -6.15 22.50
N ALA A 10 -25.17 -5.85 21.50
CA ALA A 10 -25.23 -4.61 20.75
C ALA A 10 -26.45 -4.50 19.80
N HIS A 11 -27.38 -5.45 19.84
CA HIS A 11 -28.35 -5.69 18.77
C HIS A 11 -29.71 -5.01 18.95
N ALA A 12 -30.02 -4.39 20.09
CA ALA A 12 -31.35 -3.82 20.31
C ALA A 12 -31.59 -2.49 19.58
N GLN A 13 -30.53 -1.75 19.24
CA GLN A 13 -30.63 -0.37 18.74
C GLN A 13 -30.77 -0.27 17.21
N PHE A 14 -30.57 -1.37 16.48
CA PHE A 14 -30.60 -1.44 15.00
C PHE A 14 -31.37 -2.65 14.48
N ALA A 15 -32.39 -3.10 15.22
CA ALA A 15 -33.19 -4.26 14.83
C ALA A 15 -33.77 -4.08 13.41
N GLY A 16 -33.43 -4.99 12.49
CA GLY A 16 -33.88 -4.97 11.10
C GLY A 16 -33.01 -4.18 10.11
N VAL A 17 -31.88 -3.60 10.55
CA VAL A 17 -30.94 -2.90 9.65
C VAL A 17 -29.71 -3.78 9.38
N GLY A 18 -29.51 -4.11 8.11
CA GLY A 18 -28.33 -4.88 7.65
C GLY A 18 -28.42 -6.39 7.92
N ARG A 19 -27.33 -7.08 7.60
CA ARG A 19 -27.07 -8.49 7.92
C ARG A 19 -25.58 -8.68 8.16
N ASP A 20 -25.21 -9.80 8.78
CA ASP A 20 -23.80 -10.18 8.85
C ASP A 20 -23.21 -10.32 7.45
N ALA A 21 -21.99 -9.81 7.28
CA ALA A 21 -21.21 -10.03 6.08
C ALA A 21 -20.87 -11.52 5.98
N THR A 22 -21.03 -12.07 4.80
CA THR A 22 -20.58 -13.44 4.52
C THR A 22 -19.07 -13.49 4.47
N ASP A 23 -18.48 -14.65 4.77
CA ASP A 23 -17.03 -14.84 4.66
C ASP A 23 -16.49 -14.50 3.26
N ALA A 24 -17.29 -14.74 2.23
CA ALA A 24 -16.93 -14.40 0.85
C ALA A 24 -16.87 -12.88 0.61
N GLU A 25 -17.77 -12.11 1.21
CA GLU A 25 -17.75 -10.64 1.12
C GLU A 25 -16.57 -10.05 1.87
N VAL A 26 -16.29 -10.55 3.09
CA VAL A 26 -15.12 -10.13 3.85
C VAL A 26 -13.87 -10.43 3.05
N LYS A 27 -13.69 -11.65 2.55
CA LYS A 27 -12.52 -12.04 1.74
C LYS A 27 -12.35 -11.22 0.46
N ALA A 28 -13.43 -10.75 -0.15
CA ALA A 28 -13.35 -9.94 -1.37
C ALA A 28 -12.93 -8.49 -1.11
N TRP A 29 -13.13 -7.97 0.10
CA TRP A 29 -12.92 -6.56 0.45
C TRP A 29 -11.71 -6.35 1.37
N ASP A 30 -11.51 -7.25 2.33
CA ASP A 30 -10.39 -7.32 3.26
C ASP A 30 -9.18 -7.98 2.57
N ILE A 31 -8.45 -7.13 1.85
CA ILE A 31 -7.21 -7.48 1.14
C ILE A 31 -6.03 -6.60 1.62
N ASP A 32 -6.18 -5.92 2.77
CA ASP A 32 -5.12 -5.04 3.27
C ASP A 32 -3.89 -5.83 3.71
N VAL A 33 -2.72 -5.25 3.45
CA VAL A 33 -1.45 -5.74 3.98
C VAL A 33 -0.92 -4.74 4.98
N ARG A 34 -0.94 -5.15 6.24
CA ARG A 34 -0.52 -4.34 7.37
C ARG A 34 1.00 -4.15 7.41
N PRO A 35 1.48 -3.14 8.16
CA PRO A 35 2.92 -2.94 8.46
C PRO A 35 3.66 -4.17 9.02
N ASP A 36 2.96 -5.07 9.70
CA ASP A 36 3.48 -6.35 10.23
C ASP A 36 3.32 -7.51 9.23
N PHE A 37 3.01 -7.21 7.96
CA PHE A 37 2.74 -8.13 6.86
C PHE A 37 1.57 -9.09 7.06
N LYS A 38 0.73 -8.90 8.08
CA LYS A 38 -0.55 -9.60 8.17
C LYS A 38 -1.41 -9.23 6.96
N GLY A 39 -1.95 -10.26 6.31
CA GLY A 39 -2.75 -10.12 5.09
C GLY A 39 -1.96 -10.35 3.79
N LEU A 40 -0.62 -10.38 3.83
CA LEU A 40 0.19 -10.65 2.64
C LEU A 40 -0.06 -12.09 2.14
N PRO A 41 -0.58 -12.29 0.91
CA PRO A 41 -0.78 -13.63 0.37
C PRO A 41 0.57 -14.30 0.08
N PRO A 42 0.63 -15.65 0.14
CA PRO A 42 1.83 -16.38 -0.26
C PRO A 42 2.11 -16.14 -1.76
N GLY A 43 3.36 -15.86 -2.08
CA GLY A 43 3.79 -15.60 -3.45
C GLY A 43 5.27 -15.21 -3.52
N SER A 44 5.78 -15.05 -4.73
CA SER A 44 7.11 -14.52 -4.99
C SER A 44 7.17 -13.85 -6.36
N GLY A 45 8.20 -13.04 -6.59
CA GLY A 45 8.48 -12.38 -7.86
C GLY A 45 9.96 -12.03 -8.00
N SER A 46 10.41 -11.77 -9.22
CA SER A 46 11.77 -11.30 -9.50
C SER A 46 11.76 -9.86 -10.01
N VAL A 47 12.90 -9.18 -9.90
CA VAL A 47 13.08 -7.83 -10.48
C VAL A 47 12.82 -7.84 -11.99
N SER A 48 13.34 -8.84 -12.71
CA SER A 48 13.16 -8.97 -14.16
C SER A 48 11.71 -9.17 -14.59
N ALA A 49 10.92 -9.93 -13.80
CA ALA A 49 9.48 -10.07 -14.05
C ALA A 49 8.74 -8.76 -13.73
N GLY A 50 9.16 -8.06 -12.67
CA GLY A 50 8.63 -6.75 -12.30
C GLY A 50 8.86 -5.69 -13.37
N GLU A 51 10.03 -5.69 -14.04
CA GLU A 51 10.35 -4.78 -15.13
C GLU A 51 9.42 -4.97 -16.35
N GLN A 52 9.14 -6.22 -16.73
CA GLN A 52 8.19 -6.51 -17.81
C GLN A 52 6.77 -6.01 -17.47
N LEU A 53 6.34 -6.18 -16.22
CA LEU A 53 5.06 -5.65 -15.76
C LEU A 53 5.06 -4.12 -15.74
N TRP A 54 6.15 -3.51 -15.26
CA TRP A 54 6.31 -2.06 -15.17
C TRP A 54 6.20 -1.39 -16.54
N THR A 55 6.98 -1.87 -17.50
CA THR A 55 6.98 -1.36 -18.88
C THR A 55 5.62 -1.53 -19.55
N GLY A 56 4.91 -2.63 -19.28
CA GLY A 56 3.60 -2.91 -19.86
C GLY A 56 2.42 -2.18 -19.20
N LYS A 57 2.49 -1.85 -17.90
CA LYS A 57 1.33 -1.36 -17.13
C LYS A 57 1.54 -0.03 -16.38
N CYS A 58 2.78 0.43 -16.18
CA CYS A 58 3.09 1.53 -15.27
C CYS A 58 3.87 2.69 -15.92
N ALA A 59 4.82 2.37 -16.80
CA ALA A 59 5.81 3.31 -17.30
C ALA A 59 5.22 4.49 -18.09
N SER A 60 4.06 4.32 -18.73
CA SER A 60 3.39 5.39 -19.48
C SER A 60 3.02 6.62 -18.64
N CYS A 61 2.87 6.46 -17.33
CA CYS A 61 2.55 7.54 -16.39
C CYS A 61 3.67 7.84 -15.39
N HIS A 62 4.54 6.87 -15.10
CA HIS A 62 5.57 6.96 -14.07
C HIS A 62 7.00 6.98 -14.62
N GLY A 63 7.20 6.84 -15.93
CA GLY A 63 8.51 6.72 -16.56
C GLY A 63 9.12 5.34 -16.41
N ASP A 64 10.12 5.04 -17.23
CA ASP A 64 10.81 3.74 -17.23
C ASP A 64 11.49 3.44 -15.89
N PHE A 65 11.93 4.48 -15.18
CA PHE A 65 12.60 4.34 -13.89
C PHE A 65 11.77 4.84 -12.70
N GLY A 66 10.48 5.18 -12.88
CA GLY A 66 9.66 5.74 -11.80
C GLY A 66 9.97 7.20 -11.46
N ASP A 67 10.64 7.91 -12.37
CA ASP A 67 11.20 9.25 -12.20
C ASP A 67 10.45 10.33 -12.99
N ASP A 68 9.48 9.96 -13.82
CA ASP A 68 8.75 10.92 -14.64
C ASP A 68 7.85 11.82 -13.79
N ASN A 69 7.73 13.07 -14.22
CA ASN A 69 6.90 14.10 -13.62
C ASN A 69 5.82 14.66 -14.57
N HIS A 70 5.66 14.06 -15.76
CA HIS A 70 4.70 14.52 -16.76
C HIS A 70 3.24 14.29 -16.35
N VAL A 71 2.93 13.13 -15.74
CA VAL A 71 1.55 12.78 -15.32
C VAL A 71 1.38 12.84 -13.80
N PHE A 72 2.30 12.23 -13.05
CA PHE A 72 2.29 12.19 -11.59
C PHE A 72 3.62 12.64 -11.01
N THR A 73 3.70 12.91 -9.70
CA THR A 73 5.00 13.18 -9.07
C THR A 73 5.89 11.93 -9.12
N PRO A 74 7.23 12.08 -9.26
CA PRO A 74 8.15 10.95 -9.28
C PRO A 74 7.99 10.03 -8.08
N LEU A 75 8.02 8.72 -8.34
CA LEU A 75 7.91 7.69 -7.32
C LEU A 75 9.24 7.47 -6.61
N VAL A 76 10.34 7.48 -7.36
CA VAL A 76 11.70 7.27 -6.85
C VAL A 76 12.64 8.41 -7.24
N GLY A 77 13.81 8.46 -6.60
CA GLY A 77 14.79 9.52 -6.78
C GLY A 77 14.92 10.43 -5.56
N ASN A 78 15.95 11.28 -5.57
CA ASN A 78 16.31 12.20 -4.48
C ASN A 78 16.53 11.53 -3.11
N THR A 79 16.98 10.27 -3.13
CA THR A 79 17.42 9.52 -1.95
C THR A 79 18.94 9.38 -2.00
N THR A 80 19.63 9.78 -0.94
CA THR A 80 21.09 9.66 -0.84
C THR A 80 21.50 8.32 -0.23
N ALA A 81 22.77 7.92 -0.38
CA ALA A 81 23.31 6.73 0.26
C ALA A 81 23.19 6.78 1.80
N GLU A 82 23.29 7.98 2.40
CA GLU A 82 23.12 8.17 3.84
C GLU A 82 21.66 8.00 4.27
N ASP A 83 20.71 8.48 3.46
CA ASP A 83 19.28 8.25 3.71
C ASP A 83 18.96 6.74 3.74
N ILE A 84 19.52 5.98 2.79
CA ILE A 84 19.37 4.52 2.71
C ILE A 84 20.00 3.84 3.94
N LYS A 85 21.23 4.22 4.27
CA LYS A 85 21.98 3.62 5.39
C LYS A 85 21.30 3.86 6.74
N THR A 86 20.70 5.04 6.93
CA THR A 86 20.11 5.43 8.21
C THR A 86 18.62 5.17 8.31
N GLY A 87 17.95 4.92 7.18
CA GLY A 87 16.50 4.94 7.07
C GLY A 87 15.89 6.31 7.36
N ARG A 88 16.68 7.39 7.32
CA ARG A 88 16.24 8.75 7.68
C ARG A 88 16.49 9.70 6.52
N VAL A 89 15.42 9.99 5.78
CA VAL A 89 15.46 10.93 4.66
C VAL A 89 15.69 12.36 5.16
N ALA A 90 16.84 12.95 4.85
CA ALA A 90 17.18 14.32 5.21
C ALA A 90 16.20 15.35 4.60
N ALA A 91 15.74 15.11 3.37
CA ALA A 91 14.75 15.93 2.66
C ALA A 91 13.37 15.99 3.35
N LEU A 92 13.07 15.12 4.33
CA LEU A 92 11.85 15.27 5.15
C LEU A 92 12.01 16.36 6.21
N LYS A 93 13.24 16.63 6.68
CA LYS A 93 13.55 17.61 7.73
C LYS A 93 13.86 19.00 7.19
N ALA A 94 14.44 19.08 6.00
CA ALA A 94 14.77 20.33 5.32
C ALA A 94 13.97 20.47 4.02
N GLY A 95 13.61 21.70 3.65
CA GLY A 95 13.00 22.01 2.36
C GLY A 95 14.04 22.04 1.23
N GLY A 96 13.57 22.16 -0.02
CA GLY A 96 14.43 22.42 -1.19
C GLY A 96 14.73 21.21 -2.08
N SER A 97 14.40 19.99 -1.65
CA SER A 97 14.49 18.78 -2.50
C SER A 97 13.10 18.25 -2.84
N VAL A 98 12.92 17.78 -4.08
CA VAL A 98 11.69 17.10 -4.50
C VAL A 98 11.56 15.78 -3.74
N ARG A 99 10.44 15.59 -3.04
CA ARG A 99 10.15 14.38 -2.27
C ARG A 99 9.31 13.41 -3.08
N THR A 100 9.74 12.18 -3.14
CA THR A 100 9.11 11.09 -3.91
C THR A 100 8.30 10.18 -2.99
N THR A 101 7.47 9.28 -3.54
CA THR A 101 6.74 8.29 -2.75
C THR A 101 7.68 7.50 -1.84
N PHE A 102 8.80 7.02 -2.39
CA PHE A 102 9.77 6.21 -1.66
C PHE A 102 10.54 6.97 -0.58
N THR A 103 10.58 8.31 -0.64
CA THR A 103 11.12 9.11 0.46
C THR A 103 10.16 9.31 1.63
N LYS A 104 8.87 8.97 1.47
CA LYS A 104 7.80 9.26 2.45
C LYS A 104 7.16 8.02 3.06
N VAL A 105 7.09 6.90 2.34
CA VAL A 105 6.45 5.69 2.84
C VAL A 105 7.29 5.05 3.94
N ASN A 106 6.63 4.62 5.02
CA ASN A 106 7.30 4.05 6.18
C ASN A 106 7.50 2.53 6.09
N THR A 107 6.75 1.83 5.22
CA THR A 107 6.83 0.38 5.08
C THR A 107 6.59 -0.07 3.64
N VAL A 108 7.20 -1.19 3.25
CA VAL A 108 6.99 -1.81 1.93
C VAL A 108 5.57 -2.39 1.81
N SER A 109 4.95 -2.80 2.93
CA SER A 109 3.57 -3.29 2.93
C SER A 109 2.58 -2.29 2.34
N THR A 110 2.76 -0.99 2.63
CA THR A 110 1.95 0.10 2.07
C THR A 110 2.05 0.16 0.55
N LEU A 111 3.23 -0.08 -0.01
CA LEU A 111 3.42 -0.12 -1.46
C LEU A 111 2.69 -1.31 -2.07
N TRP A 112 2.84 -2.50 -1.47
CA TRP A 112 2.19 -3.71 -1.96
C TRP A 112 0.67 -3.57 -1.95
N ASP A 113 0.08 -3.16 -0.82
CA ASP A 113 -1.37 -3.01 -0.66
C ASP A 113 -1.93 -1.97 -1.64
N TYR A 114 -1.32 -0.79 -1.70
CA TYR A 114 -1.76 0.27 -2.60
C TYR A 114 -1.70 -0.14 -4.07
N ILE A 115 -0.57 -0.73 -4.51
CA ILE A 115 -0.41 -1.17 -5.90
C ILE A 115 -1.42 -2.28 -6.22
N HIS A 116 -1.58 -3.28 -5.35
CA HIS A 116 -2.50 -4.39 -5.56
C HIS A 116 -3.96 -3.94 -5.65
N ARG A 117 -4.36 -2.98 -4.81
CA ARG A 117 -5.75 -2.52 -4.71
C ARG A 117 -6.12 -1.46 -5.74
N ALA A 118 -5.20 -0.54 -6.03
CA ALA A 118 -5.54 0.73 -6.68
C ALA A 118 -4.83 0.96 -8.01
N MET A 119 -3.87 0.12 -8.42
CA MET A 119 -3.15 0.27 -9.69
C MET A 119 -3.51 -0.86 -10.69
N PRO A 120 -3.32 -0.64 -12.01
CA PRO A 120 -3.06 0.65 -12.67
C PRO A 120 -4.16 1.69 -12.41
N TRP A 121 -3.81 2.98 -12.47
CA TRP A 121 -4.70 4.08 -12.04
C TRP A 121 -6.02 4.13 -12.83
N ASP A 122 -5.98 3.81 -14.12
CA ASP A 122 -7.14 3.78 -15.02
C ASP A 122 -7.92 2.46 -15.01
N ALA A 123 -7.29 1.37 -14.53
CA ALA A 123 -7.91 0.06 -14.45
C ALA A 123 -7.45 -0.75 -13.21
N PRO A 124 -7.81 -0.36 -11.98
CA PRO A 124 -7.40 -1.05 -10.78
C PRO A 124 -7.82 -2.53 -10.78
N LYS A 125 -6.94 -3.41 -10.27
CA LYS A 125 -7.17 -4.87 -10.16
C LYS A 125 -7.30 -5.60 -11.52
N SER A 126 -6.64 -5.11 -12.57
CA SER A 126 -6.56 -5.71 -13.92
C SER A 126 -5.19 -6.30 -14.29
#